data_AF-K1YBS3-F1
#
_entry.id   AF-K1YBS3-F1
#
_cell.length_a   1.000
_cell.length_b   1.000
_cell.length_c   1.000
_cell.angle_alpha   90.00
_cell.angle_beta   90.00
_cell.angle_gamma   90.00
#
_symmetry.space_group_name_H-M   'P 1'
#
loop_
_entity.id
_entity.type
_entity.pdbx_description
1 polymer ?
#
loop_
_entity_poly.entity_id
_entity_poly.type
_entity_poly.pdbx_seq_one_letter_code
_entity_poly.pdbx_strand_id
1 'polypeptide(L)'
;MVGSVRKSLMAGEVIKGTGMKSGQANLTLKVVNCSNARIVATKTATGAAVHIADDIAKSQAAIKAATTLMDKKLFEAIVKSFQDTVNNGANYEIVISGVKSYGLQKSTTKILEDTEGVVSVTKRNFGDGKLELSVLFKGSVDTFCDRVDSKPVDNAKLLVTNVVGNRVAMNLQ
;
A
#
# COMPACT_ATOMS: atom_id res chain seq x y z
N MET A 1 9.14 -3.41 9.20
CA MET A 1 10.04 -2.35 8.69
C MET A 1 11.09 -3.03 7.83
N VAL A 2 11.04 -2.85 6.51
CA VAL A 2 12.03 -3.47 5.61
C VAL A 2 12.89 -2.35 5.05
N GLY A 3 14.13 -2.24 5.54
CA GLY A 3 15.09 -1.24 5.12
C GLY A 3 16.39 -1.91 4.67
N SER A 4 16.94 -1.45 3.54
CA SER A 4 18.27 -1.85 3.11
C SER A 4 19.25 -0.72 3.42
N VAL A 5 20.40 -1.07 3.99
CA VAL A 5 21.47 -0.11 4.30
C VAL A 5 22.57 -0.30 3.28
N ARG A 6 22.78 0.68 2.40
CA ARG A 6 23.95 0.71 1.51
C ARG A 6 25.01 1.60 2.14
N LYS A 7 26.14 1.00 2.52
CA LYS A 7 27.31 1.68 3.08
C LYS A 7 28.39 1.80 2.00
N SER A 8 28.90 3.00 1.73
CA SER A 8 30.05 3.23 0.84
C SER A 8 31.09 4.13 1.50
N LEU A 9 32.35 3.94 1.13
CA LEU A 9 33.47 4.77 1.56
C LEU A 9 33.90 5.63 0.36
N MET A 10 34.08 6.94 0.57
CA MET A 10 34.71 7.82 -0.42
C MET A 10 35.94 8.48 0.21
N ALA A 11 37.09 8.35 -0.44
CA ALA A 11 38.30 9.07 -0.10
C ALA A 11 38.33 10.39 -0.89
N GLY A 12 37.97 11.50 -0.24
CA GLY A 12 38.06 12.82 -0.84
C GLY A 12 39.50 13.32 -0.91
N GLU A 13 39.84 14.08 -1.95
CA GLU A 13 41.19 14.61 -2.21
C GLU A 13 41.72 15.50 -1.07
N VAL A 14 40.82 16.17 -0.33
CA VAL A 14 41.08 16.98 0.87
C VAL A 14 41.42 16.15 2.13
N ILE A 15 41.24 14.83 2.09
CA ILE A 15 41.44 13.91 3.22
C ILE A 15 42.67 13.00 3.03
N LYS A 16 43.30 13.05 1.84
CA LYS A 16 44.54 12.34 1.54
C LYS A 16 45.68 12.89 2.40
N GLY A 17 46.01 12.19 3.48
CA GLY A 17 47.16 12.48 4.35
C GLY A 17 46.85 12.48 5.85
N THR A 18 45.57 12.56 6.24
CA THR A 18 45.16 12.65 7.66
C THR A 18 44.69 11.32 8.25
N GLY A 19 44.62 10.25 7.46
CA GLY A 19 44.07 8.95 7.87
C GLY A 19 42.55 8.94 8.11
N MET A 20 41.87 10.07 7.92
CA MET A 20 40.42 10.17 8.05
C MET A 20 39.71 9.52 6.85
N LYS A 21 38.60 8.84 7.12
CA LYS A 21 37.77 8.15 6.12
C LYS A 21 36.34 8.64 6.22
N SER A 22 35.68 8.84 5.08
CA SER A 22 34.28 9.26 5.02
C SER A 22 33.37 8.06 4.81
N GLY A 23 32.55 7.77 5.82
CA GLY A 23 31.48 6.80 5.74
C GLY A 23 30.21 7.47 5.24
N GLN A 24 29.58 6.86 4.22
CA GLN A 24 28.25 7.25 3.75
C GLN A 24 27.27 6.10 4.00
N ALA A 25 26.05 6.46 4.39
CA ALA A 25 24.97 5.52 4.59
C ALA A 25 23.69 6.05 3.95
N ASN A 26 23.11 5.24 3.07
CA ASN A 26 21.80 5.47 2.50
C ASN A 26 20.81 4.48 3.12
N LEU A 27 19.75 5.02 3.72
CA LEU A 27 18.69 4.25 4.37
C LEU A 27 17.36 4.57 3.70
N THR A 28 16.65 3.54 3.26
CA THR A 28 15.28 3.64 2.79
C THR A 28 14.37 2.91 3.76
N LEU A 29 13.35 3.62 4.22
CA LEU A 29 12.33 3.14 5.12
C LEU A 29 11.01 2.97 4.36
N LYS A 30 10.43 1.78 4.44
CA LYS A 30 9.06 1.52 3.95
C LYS A 30 8.19 1.07 5.12
N VAL A 31 7.09 1.79 5.32
CA VAL A 31 6.03 1.41 6.25
C VAL A 31 4.94 0.71 5.44
N VAL A 32 4.64 -0.52 5.81
CA VAL A 32 3.65 -1.36 5.15
C VAL A 32 2.56 -1.68 6.16
N ASN A 33 1.31 -1.50 5.78
CA ASN A 33 0.19 -1.98 6.56
C ASN A 33 0.07 -3.50 6.36
N CYS A 34 0.18 -4.26 7.45
CA CYS A 34 0.17 -5.72 7.40
C CYS A 34 -1.19 -6.31 7.04
N SER A 35 -2.30 -5.58 7.20
CA SER A 35 -3.62 -6.13 6.89
C SER A 35 -3.90 -6.16 5.39
N ASN A 36 -3.36 -5.23 4.63
CA ASN A 36 -3.65 -5.06 3.20
C ASN A 36 -2.40 -4.94 2.30
N ALA A 37 -1.21 -5.20 2.87
CA ALA A 37 0.08 -5.07 2.20
C ALA A 37 0.35 -3.70 1.54
N ARG A 38 -0.42 -2.66 1.87
CA ARG A 38 -0.29 -1.33 1.28
C ARG A 38 0.90 -0.60 1.89
N ILE A 39 1.72 0.01 1.04
CA ILE A 39 2.78 0.92 1.49
C ILE A 39 2.12 2.23 1.96
N VAL A 40 2.25 2.50 3.26
CA VAL A 40 1.71 3.68 3.94
C VAL A 40 2.61 4.89 3.72
N ALA A 41 3.92 4.69 3.86
CA ALA A 41 4.90 5.74 3.70
C ALA A 41 6.22 5.14 3.22
N THR A 42 6.92 5.86 2.35
CA THR A 42 8.31 5.58 1.99
C THR A 42 9.13 6.83 2.21
N LYS A 43 10.26 6.70 2.90
CA LYS A 43 11.18 7.80 3.13
C LYS A 43 12.61 7.31 2.95
N THR A 44 13.43 8.12 2.29
CA THR A 44 14.86 7.85 2.13
C THR A 44 15.64 8.98 2.77
N ALA A 45 16.70 8.63 3.49
CA ALA A 45 17.65 9.62 4.01
C ALA A 45 19.07 9.11 3.81
N THR A 46 19.97 10.08 3.68
CA THR A 46 21.38 9.88 3.44
C THR A 46 22.15 10.55 4.57
N GLY A 47 23.12 9.85 5.13
CA GLY A 47 23.97 10.34 6.20
C GLY A 47 25.43 10.19 5.81
N ALA A 48 26.23 11.18 6.16
CA ALA A 48 27.68 11.15 5.99
C ALA A 48 28.35 11.54 7.31
N ALA A 49 29.39 10.79 7.68
CA ALA A 49 30.24 11.05 8.85
C ALA A 49 31.69 10.70 8.52
N VAL A 50 32.62 11.45 9.13
CA VAL A 50 34.06 11.26 8.94
C VAL A 50 34.67 10.73 10.24
N HIS A 51 35.46 9.67 10.14
CA HIS A 51 36.21 9.12 11.27
C HIS A 51 37.48 8.43 10.78
N ILE A 52 38.48 8.30 11.65
CA ILE A 52 39.74 7.59 11.34
C ILE A 52 39.49 6.08 11.16
N ALA A 53 38.54 5.56 11.93
CA ALA A 53 38.12 4.16 11.91
C ALA A 53 36.89 3.97 10.99
N ASP A 54 37.00 3.03 10.05
CA ASP A 54 35.97 2.75 9.04
C ASP A 54 34.61 2.40 9.64
N ASP A 55 34.59 1.56 10.67
CA ASP A 55 33.35 1.09 11.28
C ASP A 55 32.64 2.21 12.04
N ILE A 56 33.39 3.09 12.68
CA ILE A 56 32.82 4.24 13.39
C ILE A 56 32.27 5.26 12.39
N ALA A 57 32.99 5.56 11.30
CA ALA A 57 32.51 6.46 10.25
C ALA A 57 31.19 5.95 9.64
N LYS A 58 31.12 4.66 9.30
CA LYS A 58 29.91 4.03 8.75
C LYS A 58 28.76 3.96 9.77
N SER A 59 29.06 3.68 11.04
CA SER A 59 28.05 3.61 12.10
C SER A 59 27.44 4.98 12.36
N GLN A 60 28.25 6.02 12.51
CA GLN A 60 27.78 7.39 12.71
C GLN A 60 26.99 7.91 11.51
N ALA A 61 27.42 7.58 10.29
CA ALA A 61 26.68 7.91 9.07
C ALA A 61 25.28 7.26 9.06
N ALA A 62 25.19 5.98 9.46
CA ALA A 62 23.93 5.26 9.55
C ALA A 62 23.02 5.80 10.66
N ILE A 63 23.56 6.12 11.84
CA ILE A 63 22.81 6.73 12.95
C ILE A 63 22.24 8.07 12.51
N LYS A 64 23.06 8.93 11.87
CA LYS A 64 22.62 10.25 11.39
C LYS A 64 21.48 10.13 10.38
N ALA A 65 21.59 9.23 9.41
CA ALA A 65 20.53 8.95 8.46
C ALA A 65 19.26 8.39 9.15
N ALA A 66 19.40 7.51 10.14
CA ALA A 66 18.27 6.96 10.89
C ALA A 66 17.54 8.04 11.71
N THR A 67 18.26 8.94 12.38
CA THR A 67 17.67 10.07 13.11
C THR A 67 16.89 11.00 12.17
N THR A 68 17.37 11.23 10.96
CA THR A 68 16.63 12.02 9.95
C THR A 68 15.37 11.30 9.42
N LEU A 69 15.36 9.97 9.42
CA LEU A 69 14.21 9.17 9.00
C LEU A 69 13.11 9.12 10.07
N MET A 70 13.48 9.08 11.34
CA MET A 70 12.56 9.04 12.48
C MET A 70 12.08 10.45 12.87
N ASP A 71 11.49 11.18 11.91
CA ASP A 71 10.88 12.49 12.19
C ASP A 71 9.37 12.38 12.48
N LYS A 72 8.82 13.44 13.09
CA LYS A 72 7.38 13.54 13.39
C LYS A 72 6.52 13.37 12.13
N LYS A 73 7.00 13.80 10.96
CA LYS A 73 6.27 13.68 9.69
C LYS A 73 5.99 12.23 9.29
N LEU A 74 6.92 11.32 9.56
CA LEU A 74 6.67 9.89 9.33
C LEU A 74 5.53 9.38 10.21
N PHE A 75 5.53 9.77 11.49
CA PHE A 75 4.48 9.39 12.42
C PHE A 75 3.12 9.99 12.01
N GLU A 76 3.09 11.27 11.65
CA GLU A 76 1.89 11.95 11.13
C GLU A 76 1.36 11.28 9.86
N ALA A 77 2.23 10.85 8.94
CA ALA A 77 1.82 10.13 7.74
C ALA A 77 1.17 8.77 8.07
N ILE A 78 1.71 8.07 9.08
CA ILE A 78 1.12 6.81 9.56
C ILE A 78 -0.25 7.07 10.19
N VAL A 79 -0.35 8.02 11.12
CA VAL A 79 -1.62 8.37 11.79
C VAL A 79 -2.66 8.81 10.77
N LYS A 80 -2.29 9.67 9.81
CA LYS A 80 -3.16 10.11 8.72
C LYS A 80 -3.66 8.92 7.90
N SER A 81 -2.80 7.96 7.59
CA SER A 81 -3.22 6.76 6.84
C SER A 81 -4.23 5.90 7.60
N PHE A 82 -4.10 5.81 8.94
CA PHE A 82 -5.07 5.12 9.78
C PHE A 82 -6.39 5.89 9.85
N GLN A 83 -6.33 7.21 10.05
CA GLN A 83 -7.51 8.08 10.03
C GLN A 83 -8.23 8.01 8.68
N ASP A 84 -7.50 8.04 7.57
CA ASP A 84 -8.06 7.90 6.22
C ASP A 84 -8.73 6.53 6.04
N THR A 85 -8.15 5.45 6.57
CA THR A 85 -8.74 4.11 6.50
C THR A 85 -10.00 4.02 7.36
N VAL A 86 -10.02 4.64 8.54
CA VAL A 86 -11.19 4.67 9.43
C VAL A 86 -12.30 5.55 8.84
N ASN A 87 -11.96 6.72 8.31
CA ASN A 87 -12.92 7.70 7.83
C ASN A 87 -13.48 7.37 6.43
N ASN A 88 -12.61 6.91 5.53
CA ASN A 88 -12.97 6.65 4.13
C ASN A 88 -13.19 5.17 3.83
N GLY A 89 -12.78 4.26 4.71
CA GLY A 89 -12.90 2.81 4.51
C GLY A 89 -11.68 2.16 3.87
N ALA A 90 -11.76 0.85 3.66
CA ALA A 90 -10.73 0.06 3.01
C ALA A 90 -11.04 -0.15 1.53
N ASN A 91 -10.00 -0.18 0.70
CA ASN A 91 -10.13 -0.46 -0.73
C ASN A 91 -10.03 -1.98 -0.96
N TYR A 92 -11.05 -2.53 -1.59
CA TYR A 92 -11.17 -3.94 -1.95
C TYR A 92 -11.14 -4.08 -3.47
N GLU A 93 -10.35 -5.04 -3.95
CA GLU A 93 -10.27 -5.38 -5.36
C GLU A 93 -11.28 -6.47 -5.66
N ILE A 94 -12.25 -6.15 -6.48
CA ILE A 94 -13.36 -7.02 -6.81
C ILE A 94 -13.22 -7.53 -8.23
N VAL A 95 -13.34 -8.84 -8.40
CA VAL A 95 -13.34 -9.48 -9.72
C VAL A 95 -14.61 -10.26 -9.90
N ILE A 96 -15.47 -9.83 -10.82
CA ILE A 96 -16.76 -10.45 -11.11
C ILE A 96 -16.66 -11.16 -12.44
N SER A 97 -16.80 -12.48 -12.42
CA SER A 97 -16.87 -13.31 -13.62
C SER A 97 -18.32 -13.45 -14.10
N GLY A 98 -18.52 -13.66 -15.40
CA GLY A 98 -19.86 -13.86 -15.99
C GLY A 98 -20.51 -12.58 -16.53
N VAL A 99 -19.81 -11.45 -16.51
CA VAL A 99 -20.33 -10.17 -17.02
C VAL A 99 -20.13 -10.12 -18.54
N LYS A 100 -21.12 -10.58 -19.30
CA LYS A 100 -21.04 -10.71 -20.77
C LYS A 100 -21.44 -9.47 -21.55
N SER A 101 -22.10 -8.50 -20.91
CA SER A 101 -22.60 -7.30 -21.57
C SER A 101 -22.21 -6.02 -20.83
N TYR A 102 -22.06 -4.93 -21.59
CA TYR A 102 -21.79 -3.61 -21.02
C TYR A 102 -22.96 -3.10 -20.16
N GLY A 103 -24.20 -3.50 -20.50
CA GLY A 103 -25.38 -3.22 -19.70
C GLY A 103 -25.29 -3.87 -18.32
N LEU A 104 -25.00 -5.17 -18.27
CA LEU A 104 -24.79 -5.91 -17.02
C LEU A 104 -23.67 -5.29 -16.20
N GLN A 105 -22.55 -4.91 -16.82
CA GLN A 105 -21.46 -4.22 -16.14
C GLN A 105 -21.95 -2.95 -15.41
N LYS A 106 -22.78 -2.14 -16.06
CA LYS A 106 -23.33 -0.91 -15.47
C LYS A 106 -24.32 -1.22 -14.34
N SER A 107 -25.22 -2.19 -14.52
CA SER A 107 -26.16 -2.64 -13.49
C SER A 107 -25.41 -3.16 -12.25
N THR A 108 -24.42 -4.05 -12.44
CA THR A 108 -23.60 -4.59 -11.34
C THR A 108 -22.84 -3.49 -10.60
N THR A 109 -22.25 -2.54 -11.34
CA THR A 109 -21.52 -1.42 -10.73
C THR A 109 -22.45 -0.57 -9.87
N LYS A 110 -23.65 -0.26 -10.39
CA LYS A 110 -24.65 0.53 -9.68
C LYS A 110 -25.14 -0.16 -8.40
N ILE A 111 -25.39 -1.46 -8.44
CA ILE A 111 -25.81 -2.23 -7.25
C ILE A 111 -24.74 -2.22 -6.17
N LEU A 112 -23.47 -2.26 -6.55
CA LEU A 112 -22.36 -2.11 -5.61
C LEU A 112 -22.30 -0.69 -5.05
N GLU A 113 -22.49 0.34 -5.86
CA GLU A 113 -22.57 1.74 -5.39
C GLU A 113 -23.74 1.96 -4.42
N ASP A 114 -24.89 1.34 -4.68
CA ASP A 114 -26.09 1.40 -3.83
C ASP A 114 -25.99 0.53 -2.57
N THR A 115 -24.90 -0.23 -2.39
CA THR A 115 -24.70 -1.07 -1.21
C THR A 115 -24.31 -0.21 -0.02
N GLU A 116 -25.05 -0.34 1.09
CA GLU A 116 -24.75 0.36 2.33
C GLU A 116 -23.30 0.13 2.76
N GLY A 117 -22.59 1.21 3.13
CA GLY A 117 -21.18 1.16 3.52
C GLY A 117 -20.20 1.29 2.35
N VAL A 118 -20.64 1.20 1.10
CA VAL A 118 -19.80 1.54 -0.06
C VAL A 118 -19.70 3.07 -0.20
N VAL A 119 -18.48 3.56 -0.33
CA VAL A 119 -18.16 4.98 -0.47
C VAL A 119 -17.97 5.34 -1.94
N SER A 120 -17.24 4.49 -2.66
CA SER A 120 -17.03 4.66 -4.09
C SER A 120 -16.70 3.33 -4.77
N VAL A 121 -17.07 3.23 -6.03
CA VAL A 121 -16.72 2.12 -6.92
C VAL A 121 -15.99 2.69 -8.12
N THR A 122 -14.79 2.18 -8.40
CA THR A 122 -13.98 2.58 -9.55
C THR A 122 -13.78 1.40 -10.46
N LYS A 123 -14.14 1.53 -11.73
CA LYS A 123 -13.89 0.49 -12.74
C LYS A 123 -12.40 0.43 -13.08
N ARG A 124 -11.79 -0.75 -12.93
CA ARG A 124 -10.39 -0.98 -13.31
C ARG A 124 -10.28 -1.56 -14.71
N ASN A 125 -11.05 -2.60 -14.98
CA ASN A 125 -11.01 -3.31 -16.26
C ASN A 125 -12.36 -3.97 -16.56
N PHE A 126 -12.66 -4.15 -17.84
CA PHE A 126 -13.81 -4.92 -18.31
C PHE A 126 -13.45 -5.59 -19.64
N GLY A 127 -13.43 -6.91 -19.65
CA GLY A 127 -13.01 -7.72 -20.80
C GLY A 127 -13.04 -9.21 -20.48
N ASP A 128 -13.03 -10.07 -21.50
CA ASP A 128 -13.03 -11.54 -21.35
C ASP A 128 -14.15 -12.11 -20.46
N GLY A 129 -15.31 -11.45 -20.41
CA GLY A 129 -16.41 -11.84 -19.54
C GLY A 129 -16.16 -11.59 -18.05
N LYS A 130 -15.16 -10.75 -17.71
CA LYS A 130 -14.78 -10.37 -16.36
C LYS A 130 -14.86 -8.86 -16.18
N LEU A 131 -15.25 -8.46 -14.98
CA LEU A 131 -15.32 -7.08 -14.54
C LEU A 131 -14.44 -6.92 -13.30
N GLU A 132 -13.45 -6.04 -13.39
CA GLU A 132 -12.57 -5.70 -12.28
C GLU A 132 -12.93 -4.31 -11.74
N LEU A 133 -13.25 -4.25 -10.45
CA LEU A 133 -13.66 -3.04 -9.75
C LEU A 133 -12.75 -2.82 -8.54
N SER A 134 -12.52 -1.57 -8.20
CA SER A 134 -11.94 -1.14 -6.93
C SER A 134 -13.05 -0.53 -6.10
N VAL A 135 -13.40 -1.14 -4.98
CA VAL A 135 -14.50 -0.68 -4.13
C VAL A 135 -13.94 -0.18 -2.81
N LEU A 136 -14.24 1.06 -2.49
CA LEU A 136 -13.96 1.65 -1.21
C LEU A 136 -15.15 1.39 -0.28
N PHE A 137 -14.94 0.62 0.78
CA PHE A 137 -15.99 0.20 1.71
C PHE A 137 -15.63 0.48 3.17
N LYS A 138 -16.57 1.05 3.90
CA LYS A 138 -16.49 1.31 5.34
C LYS A 138 -16.89 0.06 6.13
N GLY A 139 -15.94 -0.84 6.32
CA GLY A 139 -16.11 -2.06 7.11
C GLY A 139 -15.06 -3.12 6.79
N SER A 140 -15.23 -4.31 7.37
CA SER A 140 -14.40 -5.48 7.07
C SER A 140 -14.76 -6.08 5.70
N VAL A 141 -13.86 -6.90 5.15
CA VAL A 141 -14.14 -7.63 3.91
C VAL A 141 -15.30 -8.62 4.10
N ASP A 142 -15.45 -9.19 5.31
CA ASP A 142 -16.51 -10.14 5.63
C ASP A 142 -17.88 -9.46 5.56
N THR A 143 -18.02 -8.31 6.23
CA THR A 143 -19.28 -7.52 6.19
C THR A 143 -19.61 -7.01 4.79
N PHE A 144 -18.59 -6.76 3.95
CA PHE A 144 -18.81 -6.47 2.54
C PHE A 144 -19.35 -7.69 1.80
N CYS A 145 -18.74 -8.86 2.00
CA CYS A 145 -19.17 -10.12 1.38
C CYS A 145 -20.60 -10.48 1.79
N ASP A 146 -20.94 -10.40 3.08
CA ASP A 146 -22.28 -10.68 3.60
C ASP A 146 -23.35 -9.77 2.98
N ARG A 147 -22.99 -8.51 2.67
CA ARG A 147 -23.92 -7.55 2.06
C ARG A 147 -24.10 -7.77 0.57
N VAL A 148 -23.06 -8.22 -0.12
CA VAL A 148 -23.05 -8.34 -1.59
C VAL A 148 -23.47 -9.73 -2.03
N ASP A 149 -23.26 -10.74 -1.20
CA ASP A 149 -23.66 -12.10 -1.49
C ASP A 149 -25.17 -12.20 -1.69
N SER A 150 -25.57 -12.99 -2.68
CA SER A 150 -26.95 -13.21 -3.06
C SER A 150 -27.71 -11.96 -3.53
N LYS A 151 -27.04 -10.83 -3.80
CA LYS A 151 -27.69 -9.65 -4.38
C LYS A 151 -28.14 -9.91 -5.81
N PRO A 152 -29.40 -9.60 -6.16
CA PRO A 152 -29.89 -9.72 -7.53
C PRO A 152 -29.31 -8.59 -8.39
N VAL A 153 -28.78 -8.95 -9.55
CA VAL A 153 -28.34 -8.06 -10.63
C VAL A 153 -29.11 -8.45 -11.89
N ASP A 154 -30.13 -7.66 -12.24
CA ASP A 154 -31.05 -7.97 -13.33
C ASP A 154 -31.63 -9.41 -13.18
N ASN A 155 -31.32 -10.31 -14.11
CA ASN A 155 -31.76 -11.72 -14.09
C ASN A 155 -30.75 -12.69 -13.45
N ALA A 156 -29.66 -12.19 -12.87
CA ALA A 156 -28.60 -12.99 -12.26
C ALA A 156 -28.40 -12.61 -10.79
N LYS A 157 -27.63 -13.41 -10.05
CA LYS A 157 -27.23 -13.16 -8.67
C LYS A 157 -25.72 -13.06 -8.56
N LEU A 158 -25.26 -12.14 -7.71
CA LEU A 158 -23.86 -12.08 -7.31
C LEU A 158 -23.60 -13.13 -6.23
N LEU A 159 -22.63 -14.01 -6.47
CA LEU A 159 -22.18 -14.99 -5.50
C LEU A 159 -20.70 -14.80 -5.21
N VAL A 160 -20.36 -14.70 -3.93
CA VAL A 160 -18.96 -14.62 -3.50
C VAL A 160 -18.33 -16.00 -3.61
N THR A 161 -17.32 -16.13 -4.46
CA THR A 161 -16.66 -17.41 -4.73
C THR A 161 -15.34 -17.57 -3.99
N ASN A 162 -14.61 -16.48 -3.73
CA ASN A 162 -13.34 -16.53 -3.02
C ASN A 162 -12.98 -15.16 -2.42
N VAL A 163 -12.35 -15.17 -1.26
CA VAL A 163 -11.84 -13.97 -0.57
C VAL A 163 -10.38 -14.23 -0.19
N VAL A 164 -9.47 -13.43 -0.76
CA VAL A 164 -8.02 -13.53 -0.50
C VAL A 164 -7.50 -12.15 -0.11
N GLY A 165 -7.36 -11.90 1.19
CA GLY A 165 -6.95 -10.60 1.73
C GLY A 165 -7.93 -9.50 1.32
N ASN A 166 -7.46 -8.55 0.52
CA ASN A 166 -8.28 -7.45 -0.01
C ASN A 166 -8.93 -7.74 -1.36
N ARG A 167 -8.74 -8.94 -1.91
CA ARG A 167 -9.29 -9.34 -3.21
C ARG A 167 -10.50 -10.24 -3.02
N VAL A 168 -11.64 -9.86 -3.59
CA VAL A 168 -12.89 -10.61 -3.56
C VAL A 168 -13.23 -11.05 -4.98
N ALA A 169 -13.32 -12.37 -5.20
CA ALA A 169 -13.74 -12.93 -6.46
C ALA A 169 -15.22 -13.35 -6.36
N MET A 170 -16.00 -12.90 -7.32
CA MET A 170 -17.44 -13.16 -7.42
C MET A 170 -17.78 -13.74 -8.78
N ASN A 171 -18.90 -14.46 -8.83
CA ASN A 171 -19.47 -14.95 -10.07
C ASN A 171 -20.92 -14.44 -10.20
N LEU A 172 -21.28 -14.07 -11.41
CA LEU A 172 -22.63 -13.71 -11.78
C LEU A 172 -23.32 -14.98 -12.33
N GLN A 173 -24.32 -15.50 -11.61
CA GLN A 173 -25.06 -16.71 -11.97
C GLN A 173 -26.55 -16.45 -12.16
#